data_AF-A0AAW7AKK8-F1
#
_entry.id   AF-A0AAW7AKK8-F1
#
_cell.length_a   1.000
_cell.length_b   1.000
_cell.length_c   1.000
_cell.angle_alpha   90.00
_cell.angle_beta   90.00
_cell.angle_gamma   90.00
#
_symmetry.space_group_name_H-M   'P 1'
#
loop_
_entity.id
_entity.type
_entity.pdbx_description
1 polymer ?
#
loop_
_entity_poly.entity_id
_entity_poly.type
_entity_poly.pdbx_seq_one_letter_code
_entity_poly.pdbx_strand_id
1 'polypeptide(L)' 'MLLHLKNIIKGLGIGCLIFLITFVAVGRDMILGALVMGVAGFLGHYSSFLYESRVDGQR' A
#
# COMPACT_ATOMS: atom_id res chain seq x y z
N MET A 1 16.31 10.77 2.59
CA MET A 1 16.38 9.32 2.26
C MET A 1 15.71 8.42 3.30
N LEU A 2 15.85 8.69 4.61
CA LEU A 2 15.20 7.94 5.69
C LEU A 2 13.65 8.02 5.69
N LEU A 3 13.09 9.17 5.32
CA LEU A 3 11.62 9.37 5.24
C LEU A 3 10.96 8.50 4.14
N HIS A 4 11.57 8.42 2.96
CA HIS A 4 11.06 7.57 1.88
C HIS A 4 11.06 6.10 2.28
N LEU A 5 12.12 5.62 2.92
CA LEU A 5 12.20 4.24 3.38
C LEU A 5 11.15 3.92 4.45
N LYS A 6 10.92 4.85 5.39
CA LYS A 6 9.90 4.70 6.44
C LYS A 6 8.48 4.65 5.86
N ASN A 7 8.20 5.43 4.82
CA ASN A 7 6.89 5.43 4.16
C ASN A 7 6.68 4.23 3.24
N ILE A 8 7.74 3.70 2.61
CA ILE A 8 7.67 2.43 1.88
C ILE A 8 7.34 1.29 2.84
N ILE A 9 7.97 1.24 4.02
CA ILE A 9 7.69 0.23 5.05
C ILE A 9 6.24 0.36 5.57
N LYS A 10 5.76 1.59 5.81
CA LYS A 10 4.36 1.82 6.21
C LYS A 10 3.38 1.39 5.12
N GLY A 11 3.65 1.73 3.86
CA GLY A 11 2.83 1.31 2.71
C GLY A 11 2.80 -0.20 2.55
N LEU A 12 3.95 -0.86 2.73
CA LEU A 12 4.06 -2.32 2.70
C LEU A 12 3.24 -2.96 3.82
N GLY A 13 3.27 -2.38 5.03
CA GLY A 13 2.47 -2.80 6.16
C GLY A 13 0.97 -2.71 5.88
N ILE A 14 0.51 -1.60 5.31
CA ILE A 14 -0.91 -1.38 4.96
C ILE A 14 -1.36 -2.33 3.84
N GLY A 15 -0.55 -2.52 2.79
CA GLY A 15 -0.83 -3.47 1.73
C GLY A 15 -0.93 -4.91 2.24
N CYS A 16 -0.06 -5.30 3.18
CA CYS A 16 -0.09 -6.62 3.82
C CYS A 16 -1.32 -6.80 4.73
N LEU A 17 -1.74 -5.73 5.42
CA LEU A 17 -2.94 -5.73 6.26
C LEU A 17 -4.21 -5.91 5.42
N ILE A 18 -4.33 -5.18 4.31
CA ILE A 18 -5.44 -5.34 3.36
C ILE A 18 -5.43 -6.76 2.78
N PHE A 19 -4.26 -7.26 2.38
CA PHE A 19 -4.12 -8.63 1.88
C PHE A 19 -4.59 -9.67 2.90
N LEU A 20 -4.18 -9.57 4.17
CA LEU A 20 -4.62 -10.46 5.24
C LEU A 20 -6.12 -10.40 5.49
N ILE A 21 -6.71 -9.20 5.54
CA ILE A 21 -8.16 -9.02 5.75
C ILE A 21 -8.93 -9.62 4.58
N THR A 22 -8.54 -9.33 3.33
CA THR A 22 -9.20 -9.87 2.15
C THR A 22 -9.00 -11.38 2.02
N PHE A 23 -7.83 -11.90 2.38
CA PHE A 23 -7.55 -13.34 2.39
C PHE A 23 -8.45 -14.08 3.39
N VAL A 24 -8.63 -13.53 4.60
CA VAL A 24 -9.51 -14.08 5.63
C VAL A 24 -10.99 -13.94 5.25
N ALA A 25 -11.39 -12.80 4.67
CA ALA A 25 -12.77 -12.52 4.34
C ALA A 25 -13.29 -13.32 3.14
N VAL A 26 -12.44 -13.59 2.14
CA VAL A 26 -12.86 -14.18 0.87
C VAL A 26 -12.44 -15.66 0.73
N GLY A 27 -11.44 -16.10 1.50
CA GLY A 27 -10.97 -17.49 1.45
C GLY A 27 -10.00 -17.77 0.29
N ARG A 28 -9.45 -18.99 0.25
CA ARG A 28 -8.35 -19.36 -0.66
C ARG A 28 -8.74 -19.27 -2.15
N ASP A 29 -10.02 -19.37 -2.46
CA ASP A 29 -10.54 -19.39 -3.84
C ASP A 29 -10.37 -18.04 -4.57
N MET A 30 -10.12 -16.93 -3.86
CA MET A 30 -9.90 -15.60 -4.45
C MET A 30 -8.58 -14.96 -4.03
N ILE A 31 -7.53 -15.76 -3.84
CA ILE A 31 -6.15 -15.28 -3.59
C ILE A 31 -5.70 -14.25 -4.62
N LEU A 32 -6.03 -14.46 -5.90
CA LEU A 32 -5.66 -13.54 -6.97
C LEU A 32 -6.32 -12.16 -6.78
N GLY A 33 -7.59 -12.14 -6.35
CA GLY A 33 -8.33 -10.92 -6.05
C GLY A 33 -7.76 -10.18 -4.84
N ALA A 34 -7.44 -10.91 -3.76
CA ALA A 34 -6.78 -10.35 -2.59
C ALA A 34 -5.42 -9.73 -2.93
N LEU A 35 -4.65 -10.38 -3.82
CA LEU A 35 -3.36 -9.88 -4.29
C LEU A 35 -3.52 -8.58 -5.10
N VAL A 36 -4.49 -8.52 -6.02
CA VAL A 36 -4.81 -7.30 -6.77
C VAL A 36 -5.25 -6.16 -5.85
N MET A 37 -6.07 -6.45 -4.83
CA MET A 37 -6.53 -5.47 -3.84
C MET A 37 -5.39 -4.93 -2.98
N GLY A 38 -4.48 -5.80 -2.53
CA GLY A 38 -3.28 -5.43 -1.79
C GLY A 38 -2.32 -4.57 -2.63
N VAL A 39 -2.11 -4.92 -3.89
CA VAL A 39 -1.29 -4.15 -4.84
C VAL A 39 -1.93 -2.80 -5.14
N ALA A 40 -3.24 -2.73 -5.34
CA ALA A 40 -3.97 -1.48 -5.54
C ALA A 40 -3.89 -0.57 -4.31
N GLY A 41 -4.03 -1.11 -3.09
CA GLY A 41 -3.86 -0.38 -1.84
C GLY A 41 -2.43 0.16 -1.66
N PHE A 42 -1.43 -0.64 -2.01
CA PHE A 42 -0.03 -0.23 -1.98
C PHE A 42 0.25 0.90 -3.00
N LEU A 43 -0.24 0.77 -4.23
CA LEU A 43 -0.13 1.80 -5.28
C LEU A 43 -0.83 3.10 -4.90
N GLY A 44 -2.01 3.02 -4.27
CA GLY A 44 -2.73 4.20 -3.76
C GLY A 44 -1.94 4.93 -2.67
N HIS A 45 -1.41 4.19 -1.69
CA HIS A 45 -0.56 4.79 -0.65
C HIS A 45 0.73 5.37 -1.23
N TYR A 46 1.37 4.68 -2.18
CA TYR A 46 2.61 5.15 -2.78
C TYR A 46 2.39 6.42 -3.64
N SER A 47 1.28 6.47 -4.38
CA SER A 47 0.88 7.65 -5.17
C SER A 47 0.61 8.85 -4.27
N SER A 48 -0.12 8.65 -3.17
CA SER A 48 -0.36 9.71 -2.17
C SER A 48 0.96 10.23 -1.59
N PHE A 49 1.91 9.33 -1.30
CA PHE A 49 3.21 9.72 -0.79
C PHE A 49 4.08 10.49 -1.80
N LEU A 50 4.08 10.09 -3.07
CA LEU A 50 4.73 10.83 -4.15
C LEU A 50 4.12 12.22 -4.34
N TYR A 51 2.79 12.32 -4.23
CA TYR A 51 2.08 13.58 -4.33
C TYR A 51 2.43 14.52 -3.18
N GLU A 52 2.41 14.02 -1.95
CA GLU A 52 2.79 14.77 -0.74
C GLU A 52 4.27 15.21 -0.80
N SER A 53 5.16 14.33 -1.27
CA SER A 53 6.58 14.68 -1.48
C SER A 53 6.79 15.75 -2.56
N ARG A 54 5.91 15.84 -3.56
CA ARG A 54 5.94 16.88 -4.60
C ARG A 54 5.48 18.23 -4.07
N VAL A 55 4.51 18.23 -3.16
CA VAL A 55 3.97 19.44 -2.53
C VAL A 55 4.96 20.03 -1.53
N ASP A 56 5.62 19.21 -0.71
CA ASP A 56 6.66 19.68 0.21
C ASP A 56 7.92 20.20 -0.52
N GLY A 57 8.25 19.68 -1.70
CA GLY A 57 9.38 20.17 -2.51
C GLY A 57 9.15 21.52 -3.22
N GLN A 58 7.96 22.12 -3.07
CA GLN A 58 7.60 23.43 -3.62
C GLN A 58 7.45 24.51 -2.53
N ARG A 59 7.78 24.21 -1.27
CA ARG A 59 7.85 25.19 -0.16
C ARG A 59 9.27 25.54 0.22
#